data_AF-A0A370LS37-F1
#
_entry.id   AF-A0A370LS37-F1
#
_cell.length_a   1.000
_cell.length_b   1.000
_cell.length_c   1.000
_cell.angle_alpha   90.00
_cell.angle_beta   90.00
_cell.angle_gamma   90.00
#
_symmetry.space_group_name_H-M   'P 1'
#
loop_
_entity.id
_entity.type
_entity.pdbx_description
1 polymer ?
#
loop_
_entity_poly.entity_id
_entity_poly.type
_entity_poly.pdbx_seq_one_letter_code
_entity_poly.pdbx_strand_id
1 'polypeptide(L)' 'MKDPAKYIVIEHYGAELPIIFHHVVEHAMVARGFRVLSAGFVDITNGVSVWGKSQSLGMESREEDKQLIERMLKD' A
#
# COMPACT_ATOMS: atom_id res chain seq x y z
N MET A 1 -13.11 10.08 13.41
CA MET A 1 -12.49 8.97 12.65
C MET A 1 -11.19 9.50 12.08
N LYS A 2 -10.07 8.81 12.25
CA LYS A 2 -8.87 9.08 11.46
C LYS A 2 -9.03 8.31 10.16
N ASP A 3 -8.92 8.99 9.03
CA ASP A 3 -8.99 8.33 7.73
C ASP A 3 -7.83 7.33 7.58
N PRO A 4 -8.09 6.11 7.07
CA PRO A 4 -7.07 5.07 6.94
C PRO A 4 -6.01 5.51 5.94
N ALA A 5 -4.75 5.19 6.23
CA ALA A 5 -3.65 5.47 5.32
C ALA A 5 -3.83 4.66 4.02
N LYS A 6 -3.12 5.08 2.97
CA LYS A 6 -3.09 4.38 1.70
C LYS A 6 -1.72 3.76 1.49
N TYR A 7 -1.67 2.74 0.65
CA TYR A 7 -0.40 2.15 0.25
C TYR A 7 -0.42 1.69 -1.21
N ILE A 8 0.77 1.55 -1.77
CA ILE A 8 1.05 0.76 -2.99
C ILE A 8 2.15 -0.24 -2.69
N VAL A 9 2.14 -1.39 -3.35
CA VAL A 9 3.31 -2.28 -3.42
C VAL A 9 3.89 -2.17 -4.82
N ILE A 10 5.19 -1.91 -4.88
CA ILE A 10 5.93 -1.78 -6.15
C ILE A 10 6.90 -2.94 -6.32
N GLU A 11 7.21 -3.29 -7.56
CA GLU A 11 8.38 -4.08 -7.90
C GLU A 11 9.60 -3.16 -8.05
N HIS A 12 10.66 -3.43 -7.30
CA HIS A 12 11.94 -2.73 -7.42
C HIS A 12 13.10 -3.73 -7.37
N TYR A 13 13.84 -3.85 -8.48
CA TYR A 13 14.96 -4.80 -8.62
C TYR A 13 14.62 -6.26 -8.21
N GLY A 14 13.41 -6.72 -8.54
CA GLY A 14 12.95 -8.08 -8.23
C GLY A 14 12.44 -8.27 -6.79
N ALA A 15 12.42 -7.22 -5.97
CA ALA A 15 11.81 -7.22 -4.65
C ALA A 15 10.46 -6.48 -4.65
N GLU A 16 9.54 -6.90 -3.80
CA GLU A 16 8.29 -6.19 -3.54
C GLU A 16 8.49 -5.21 -2.37
N LEU A 17 8.22 -3.91 -2.61
CA LEU A 17 8.39 -2.86 -1.61
C LEU A 17 7.06 -2.13 -1.37
N PRO A 18 6.54 -2.13 -0.12
CA PRO A 18 5.39 -1.31 0.22
C PRO A 18 5.78 0.16 0.40
N ILE A 19 4.93 1.07 -0.07
CA ILE A 19 5.01 2.51 0.17
C ILE A 19 3.70 2.94 0.81
N ILE A 20 3.76 3.40 2.07
CA ILE A 20 2.60 3.92 2.82
C ILE A 20 2.58 5.44 2.75
N PHE A 21 1.40 6.02 2.54
CA PHE A 21 1.23 7.46 2.41
C PHE A 21 -0.13 7.95 2.94
N HIS A 22 -0.23 9.26 3.12
CA HIS A 22 -1.40 9.90 3.72
C HIS A 22 -2.65 9.72 2.85
N HIS A 23 -3.81 9.56 3.49
CA HIS A 23 -5.09 9.26 2.83
C HIS A 23 -5.53 10.30 1.77
N VAL A 24 -5.06 11.56 1.88
CA VAL A 24 -5.37 12.62 0.91
C VAL A 24 -4.64 12.47 -0.42
N VAL A 25 -3.53 11.72 -0.45
CA VAL A 25 -2.74 11.52 -1.67
C VAL A 25 -3.41 10.42 -2.51
N GLU A 26 -3.52 10.64 -3.83
CA GLU A 26 -4.04 9.62 -4.75
C GLU A 26 -2.99 8.56 -5.06
N HIS A 27 -3.40 7.28 -5.15
CA HIS A 27 -2.49 6.20 -5.52
C HIS A 27 -1.81 6.45 -6.87
N ALA A 28 -2.54 6.98 -7.85
CA ALA A 28 -1.99 7.32 -9.17
C ALA A 28 -0.89 8.39 -9.13
N MET A 29 -0.84 9.25 -8.11
CA MET A 29 0.26 10.20 -7.95
C MET A 29 1.53 9.52 -7.45
N VAL A 30 1.40 8.63 -6.46
CA VAL A 30 2.53 7.90 -5.86
C VAL A 30 3.07 6.83 -6.81
N ALA A 31 2.19 6.20 -7.59
CA ALA A 31 2.54 5.14 -8.55
C ALA A 31 3.39 5.61 -9.74
N ARG A 32 3.52 6.92 -9.98
CA ARG A 32 4.21 7.44 -11.17
C ARG A 32 5.67 6.98 -11.21
N GLY A 33 6.03 6.30 -12.29
CA GLY A 33 7.40 5.81 -12.51
C GLY A 33 7.71 4.47 -11.84
N PHE A 34 6.73 3.85 -11.17
CA PHE A 34 6.88 2.53 -10.56
C PHE A 34 6.02 1.49 -11.25
N ARG A 35 6.51 0.23 -11.24
CA ARG A 35 5.68 -0.92 -11.56
C ARG A 35 4.91 -1.34 -10.31
N VAL A 36 3.61 -1.01 -10.26
CA VAL A 36 2.74 -1.33 -9.11
C VAL A 36 2.19 -2.73 -9.25
N LEU A 37 2.24 -3.49 -8.15
CA LEU A 37 1.74 -4.87 -8.04
C LEU A 37 0.38 -4.93 -7.35
N SER A 38 0.15 -4.08 -6.35
CA SER A 38 -1.11 -3.95 -5.64
C SER A 38 -1.24 -2.57 -4.99
N ALA A 39 -2.47 -2.20 -4.62
CA ALA A 39 -2.75 -0.93 -3.99
C ALA A 39 -4.03 -0.99 -3.16
N GLY A 40 -4.03 -0.34 -2.00
CA GLY A 40 -5.18 -0.35 -1.11
C GLY A 40 -5.08 0.65 0.04
N PHE A 41 -5.81 0.35 1.09
CA PHE A 41 -5.84 1.08 2.35
C PHE A 41 -5.18 0.25 3.43
N VAL A 42 -4.57 0.91 4.41
CA VAL A 42 -3.89 0.28 5.51
C VAL A 42 -4.19 0.99 6.83
N ASP A 43 -4.43 0.21 7.88
CA ASP A 43 -4.38 0.65 9.27
C ASP A 43 -3.15 0.03 9.93
N ILE A 44 -2.37 0.86 10.62
CA ILE A 44 -1.17 0.46 11.36
C ILE A 44 -1.26 0.84 12.85
N THR A 45 -2.42 1.33 13.31
CA THR A 45 -2.60 1.83 14.68
C THR A 45 -2.75 0.70 15.71
N ASN A 46 -3.34 -0.43 15.32
CA ASN A 46 -3.60 -1.59 16.19
C ASN A 46 -3.25 -2.89 15.46
N GLY A 47 -1.99 -2.99 15.03
CA GLY A 47 -1.55 -4.03 14.10
C GLY A 47 -1.80 -3.63 12.64
N VAL A 48 -1.31 -4.45 11.71
CA VAL A 48 -1.42 -4.18 10.27
C VAL A 48 -2.69 -4.84 9.73
N SER A 49 -3.56 -4.03 9.16
CA SER A 49 -4.70 -4.46 8.35
C SER A 49 -4.62 -3.82 6.98
N VAL A 50 -4.83 -4.58 5.91
CA VAL A 50 -4.87 -4.08 4.53
C VAL A 50 -6.20 -4.44 3.88
N TRP A 51 -6.76 -3.55 3.07
CA TRP A 51 -8.02 -3.80 2.38
C TRP A 51 -8.27 -2.86 1.20
N GLY A 52 -9.32 -3.17 0.44
CA GLY A 52 -9.94 -2.26 -0.53
C GLY A 52 -9.27 -2.24 -1.90
N LYS A 53 -9.76 -1.33 -2.74
CA LYS A 53 -9.33 -1.19 -4.13
C LYS A 53 -8.97 0.26 -4.42
N SER A 54 -7.84 0.47 -5.07
CA SER A 54 -7.51 1.75 -5.70
C SER A 54 -8.35 1.95 -6.95
N GLN A 55 -9.26 2.92 -6.91
CA GLN A 55 -10.04 3.32 -8.09
C GLN A 55 -9.15 3.90 -9.19
N SER A 56 -8.16 4.72 -8.80
CA SER A 56 -7.25 5.39 -9.72
C SER A 56 -6.27 4.45 -10.46
N LEU A 57 -5.99 3.28 -9.89
CA LEU A 57 -5.09 2.27 -10.49
C LEU A 57 -5.83 1.02 -10.99
N GLY A 58 -7.10 0.85 -10.62
CA GLY A 58 -7.85 -0.39 -10.90
C GLY A 58 -7.31 -1.63 -10.17
N MET A 59 -6.43 -1.45 -9.17
CA MET A 59 -5.74 -2.51 -8.43
C MET A 59 -6.33 -2.69 -7.03
N GLU A 60 -6.27 -3.90 -6.51
CA GLU A 60 -6.78 -4.26 -5.17
C GLU A 60 -5.66 -4.62 -4.20
N SER A 61 -5.98 -4.56 -2.90
CA SER A 61 -5.12 -5.07 -1.84
C SER A 61 -4.99 -6.59 -1.92
N ARG A 62 -3.80 -7.12 -1.71
CA ARG A 62 -3.55 -8.56 -1.58
C ARG A 62 -3.33 -8.93 -0.12
N GLU A 63 -3.61 -10.18 0.25
CA GLU A 63 -3.38 -10.68 1.62
C GLU A 63 -1.88 -10.66 1.97
N GLU A 64 -1.01 -10.93 1.00
CA GLU A 64 0.44 -10.91 1.16
C GLU A 64 1.00 -9.51 1.47
N ASP A 65 0.28 -8.45 1.08
CA ASP A 65 0.69 -7.06 1.33
C ASP A 65 0.76 -6.77 2.83
N LYS A 66 -0.11 -7.40 3.63
CA LYS A 66 -0.08 -7.30 5.10
C LYS A 66 1.29 -7.75 5.62
N GLN A 67 1.78 -8.90 5.17
CA GLN A 67 3.04 -9.46 5.66
C GLN A 67 4.24 -8.61 5.23
N LEU A 68 4.20 -8.04 4.02
CA LEU A 68 5.23 -7.12 3.55
C LEU A 68 5.29 -5.84 4.41
N ILE A 69 4.13 -5.25 4.68
CA ILE A 69 4.03 -4.05 5.52
C ILE A 69 4.44 -4.36 6.96
N GLU A 70 4.03 -5.49 7.53
CA GLU A 70 4.45 -5.93 8.86
C GLU A 70 5.97 -6.09 8.99
N ARG A 71 6.65 -6.55 7.93
CA ARG A 71 8.11 -6.66 7.91
C ARG A 71 8.76 -5.27 7.84
N MET A 72 8.30 -4.43 6.91
CA MET A 72 8.81 -3.06 6.75
C MET A 72 8.73 -2.23 8.04
N LEU A 73 7.69 -2.41 8.85
CA LEU A 73 7.50 -1.65 10.10
C LEU A 73 8.33 -2.16 11.28
N LYS A 74 8.98 -3.32 11.14
CA LYS A 74 9.84 -3.91 12.19
C LYS A 74 11.33 -3.60 11.97
N ASP A 75 11.70 -3.22 10.75
CA ASP A 75 13.05 -2.77 10.37
C ASP A 75 13.26 -1.30 10.76
#